data_AF-A0ABF7QVI3-F1
#
_entry.id   AF-A0ABF7QVI3-F1
#
_cell.length_a   1.000
_cell.length_b   1.000
_cell.length_c   1.000
_cell.angle_alpha   90.00
_cell.angle_beta   90.00
_cell.angle_gamma   90.00
#
_symmetry.space_group_name_H-M   'P 1'
#
loop_
_entity.id
_entity.type
_entity.pdbx_description
1 polymer ?
#
loop_
_entity_poly.entity_id
_entity_poly.type
_entity_poly.pdbx_seq_one_letter_code
_entity_poly.pdbx_strand_id
1 'polypeptide(L)'
;MRRGKRFAPLRRLIGDRKGAAAIEFAILALPLFIILFGIIEVSLMFFVNSALDASVHKISRMIRTGEVASSKITLASFKAKICDDMLLAFDCSSGLVVKVNVLSDMSSAAHTDPIDSSGKLAVTETYDIGKGSDYILVQAFMPWTAVVSFFNLSSAKLSDGRYLLGSSALFRNEPF
;
A
#
# COMPACT_ATOMS: atom_id res chain seq x y z
N MET A 1 -29.60 -55.50 -30.95
CA MET A 1 -29.95 -54.23 -31.63
C MET A 1 -29.92 -53.08 -30.62
N ARG A 2 -29.07 -52.08 -30.86
CA ARG A 2 -28.88 -50.86 -30.06
C ARG A 2 -30.15 -49.99 -30.05
N ARG A 3 -30.55 -49.42 -28.90
CA ARG A 3 -31.40 -48.22 -28.86
C ARG A 3 -30.82 -47.20 -27.88
N GLY A 4 -30.41 -46.07 -28.46
CA GLY A 4 -29.59 -45.05 -27.81
C GLY A 4 -30.39 -44.04 -27.00
N LYS A 5 -29.77 -43.71 -25.86
CA LYS A 5 -29.50 -42.37 -25.31
C LYS A 5 -30.67 -41.48 -24.86
N ARG A 6 -30.74 -41.39 -23.53
CA ARG A 6 -31.26 -40.29 -22.71
C ARG A 6 -30.65 -38.93 -23.13
N PHE A 7 -31.38 -38.10 -23.87
CA PHE A 7 -31.03 -36.68 -24.15
C PHE A 7 -32.24 -35.73 -24.09
N ALA A 8 -33.35 -36.16 -23.48
CA ALA A 8 -34.54 -35.32 -23.35
C ALA A 8 -34.39 -34.04 -22.46
N PRO A 9 -33.56 -33.97 -21.39
CA PRO A 9 -33.58 -32.78 -20.53
C PRO A 9 -32.87 -31.56 -21.16
N LEU A 10 -31.87 -31.79 -22.02
CA LEU A 10 -31.09 -30.71 -22.64
C LEU A 10 -31.91 -29.89 -23.64
N ARG A 11 -32.80 -30.54 -24.40
CA ARG A 11 -33.64 -29.87 -25.41
C ARG A 11 -34.73 -28.99 -24.79
N ARG A 12 -35.18 -29.33 -23.56
CA ARG A 12 -36.14 -28.53 -22.80
C ARG A 12 -35.49 -27.30 -22.15
N LEU A 13 -34.23 -27.42 -21.72
CA LEU A 13 -33.43 -26.29 -21.21
C LEU A 13 -33.09 -25.28 -22.31
N ILE A 14 -32.82 -25.74 -23.55
CA ILE A 14 -32.51 -24.86 -24.69
C ILE A 14 -33.74 -24.03 -25.14
N GLY A 15 -34.96 -24.48 -24.85
CA GLY A 15 -36.19 -23.77 -25.22
C GLY A 15 -36.74 -22.82 -24.16
N ASP A 16 -36.14 -22.78 -22.96
CA ASP A 16 -36.69 -22.03 -21.83
C ASP A 16 -36.20 -20.57 -21.82
N ARG A 17 -37.05 -19.65 -22.29
CA ARG A 17 -36.74 -18.21 -22.40
C ARG A 17 -36.93 -17.43 -21.09
N LYS A 18 -37.43 -18.07 -20.03
CA LYS A 18 -37.68 -17.41 -18.73
C LYS A 18 -36.41 -16.90 -18.05
N GLY A 19 -35.24 -17.42 -18.43
CA GLY A 19 -33.94 -16.97 -17.93
C GLY A 19 -33.26 -15.87 -18.76
N ALA A 20 -33.80 -15.46 -19.92
CA ALA A 20 -33.15 -14.50 -20.81
C ALA A 20 -32.93 -13.14 -20.12
N ALA A 21 -33.94 -12.64 -19.41
CA ALA A 21 -33.84 -11.39 -18.64
C ALA A 21 -32.82 -11.47 -17.49
N ALA A 22 -32.66 -12.64 -16.86
CA ALA A 22 -31.64 -12.84 -15.82
C ALA A 22 -30.22 -12.84 -16.41
N ILE A 23 -30.05 -13.36 -17.63
CA ILE A 23 -28.77 -13.33 -18.35
C ILE A 23 -28.44 -11.90 -18.80
N GLU A 24 -29.41 -11.15 -19.33
CA GLU A 24 -29.24 -9.74 -19.70
C GLU A 24 -28.82 -8.90 -18.49
N PHE A 25 -29.46 -9.10 -17.34
CA PHE A 25 -29.06 -8.44 -16.10
C PHE A 25 -27.65 -8.86 -15.64
N ALA A 26 -27.31 -10.14 -15.72
CA ALA A 26 -25.98 -10.62 -15.32
C ALA A 26 -24.86 -10.03 -16.20
N ILE A 27 -25.12 -9.86 -17.50
CA ILE A 27 -24.17 -9.24 -18.45
C ILE A 27 -23.94 -7.76 -18.12
N LEU A 28 -24.95 -7.05 -17.63
CA LEU A 28 -24.82 -5.64 -17.21
C LEU A 28 -24.24 -5.49 -15.78
N ALA A 29 -24.62 -6.40 -14.88
CA ALA A 29 -24.17 -6.38 -13.50
C ALA A 29 -22.66 -6.65 -13.38
N LEU A 30 -22.11 -7.55 -14.20
CA LEU A 30 -20.70 -7.92 -14.15
C LEU A 30 -19.73 -6.73 -14.37
N PRO A 31 -19.83 -5.92 -15.45
CA PRO A 31 -18.99 -4.74 -15.61
C PRO A 31 -19.26 -3.66 -14.56
N LEU A 32 -20.50 -3.53 -14.08
CA LEU A 32 -20.83 -2.59 -13.00
C LEU A 32 -20.11 -2.92 -11.70
N PHE A 33 -20.16 -4.18 -11.27
CA PHE A 33 -19.48 -4.62 -10.04
C PHE A 33 -17.97 -4.55 -10.17
N ILE A 34 -17.42 -4.86 -11.35
CA ILE A 34 -16.01 -4.66 -11.65
C ILE A 34 -15.65 -3.19 -11.36
N ILE A 35 -16.30 -2.22 -12.02
CA ILE A 35 -15.99 -0.79 -11.83
C ILE A 35 -16.19 -0.36 -10.37
N LEU A 36 -17.26 -0.81 -9.71
CA LEU A 36 -17.55 -0.51 -8.31
C LEU A 36 -16.41 -0.95 -7.38
N PHE A 37 -15.96 -2.21 -7.51
CA PHE A 37 -14.83 -2.71 -6.72
C PHE A 37 -13.52 -1.99 -7.07
N GLY A 38 -13.33 -1.60 -8.33
CA GLY A 38 -12.18 -0.78 -8.74
C GLY A 38 -12.14 0.58 -8.05
N ILE A 39 -13.29 1.27 -7.96
CA ILE A 39 -13.39 2.56 -7.24
C ILE A 39 -13.12 2.38 -5.76
N ILE A 40 -13.67 1.33 -5.13
CA ILE A 40 -13.44 1.05 -3.71
C ILE A 40 -11.96 0.75 -3.44
N GLU A 41 -11.33 -0.08 -4.27
CA GLU A 41 -9.91 -0.44 -4.15
C GLU A 41 -9.00 0.79 -4.24
N VAL A 42 -9.19 1.64 -5.25
CA VAL A 42 -8.42 2.88 -5.42
C VAL A 42 -8.64 3.81 -4.23
N SER A 43 -9.89 3.97 -3.79
CA SER A 43 -10.23 4.80 -2.64
C SER A 43 -9.54 4.31 -1.37
N LEU A 44 -9.48 2.99 -1.16
CA LEU A 44 -8.78 2.38 -0.02
C LEU A 44 -7.26 2.59 -0.11
N MET A 45 -6.66 2.40 -1.28
CA MET A 45 -5.22 2.66 -1.49
C MET A 45 -4.86 4.12 -1.16
N PHE A 46 -5.63 5.08 -1.66
CA PHE A 46 -5.40 6.50 -1.38
C PHE A 46 -5.64 6.85 0.08
N PHE A 47 -6.64 6.25 0.72
CA PHE A 47 -6.91 6.42 2.14
C PHE A 47 -5.71 5.97 2.98
N VAL A 48 -5.19 4.77 2.73
CA VAL A 48 -4.03 4.23 3.46
C VAL A 48 -2.77 5.03 3.17
N ASN A 49 -2.54 5.44 1.92
CA ASN A 49 -1.39 6.28 1.57
C ASN A 49 -1.45 7.64 2.29
N SER A 50 -2.64 8.25 2.38
CA SER A 50 -2.83 9.52 3.09
C SER A 50 -2.64 9.34 4.61
N ALA A 51 -3.11 8.22 5.17
CA ALA A 51 -2.89 7.89 6.58
C ALA A 51 -1.39 7.66 6.89
N LEU A 52 -0.67 6.99 5.97
CA LEU A 52 0.78 6.79 6.08
C LEU A 52 1.50 8.14 6.10
N ASP A 53 1.16 9.02 5.17
CA ASP A 53 1.77 10.34 5.06
C ASP A 53 1.54 11.20 6.32
N ALA A 54 0.30 11.22 6.82
CA ALA A 54 -0.04 11.90 8.06
C ALA A 54 0.74 11.36 9.27
N SER A 55 0.87 10.03 9.37
CA SER A 55 1.59 9.36 10.47
C SER A 55 3.10 9.64 10.42
N VAL A 56 3.69 9.57 9.22
CA VAL A 56 5.11 9.90 8.99
C VAL A 56 5.37 11.37 9.34
N HIS A 57 4.50 12.30 8.94
CA HIS A 57 4.64 13.71 9.31
C HIS A 57 4.52 13.96 10.82
N LYS A 58 3.58 13.30 11.50
CA LYS A 58 3.42 13.39 12.95
C LYS A 58 4.65 12.90 13.70
N ILE A 59 5.18 11.76 13.29
CA ILE A 59 6.35 11.16 13.96
C ILE A 59 7.64 11.91 13.59
N SER A 60 7.76 12.42 12.37
CA SER A 60 8.84 13.31 11.95
C SER A 60 8.93 14.55 12.86
N ARG A 61 7.79 15.08 13.30
CA ARG A 61 7.78 16.19 14.27
C ARG A 61 8.38 15.80 15.63
N MET A 62 8.13 14.58 16.11
CA MET A 62 8.74 14.09 17.36
C MET A 62 10.27 13.88 17.23
N ILE A 63 10.75 13.52 16.04
CA ILE A 63 12.21 13.52 15.76
C ILE A 63 12.71 14.95 15.80
N ARG A 64 12.01 15.86 15.11
CA ARG A 64 12.39 17.27 15.00
C ARG A 64 12.54 17.97 16.35
N THR A 65 11.67 17.67 17.30
CA THR A 65 11.69 18.26 18.65
C THR A 65 12.63 17.54 19.63
N GLY A 66 13.30 16.46 19.21
CA GLY A 66 14.17 15.67 20.09
C GLY A 66 13.44 14.78 21.11
N GLU A 67 12.11 14.66 21.01
CA GLU A 67 11.31 13.79 21.90
C GLU A 67 11.70 12.31 21.73
N VAL A 68 12.00 11.92 20.49
CA VAL A 68 12.49 10.58 20.13
C VAL A 68 13.85 10.29 20.77
N ALA A 69 14.75 11.28 20.81
CA ALA A 69 16.06 11.16 21.44
C ALA A 69 15.93 11.07 22.97
N SER A 70 15.08 11.90 23.56
CA SER A 70 14.85 11.96 25.01
C SER A 70 14.21 10.67 25.55
N SER A 71 13.24 10.12 24.80
CA SER A 71 12.51 8.91 25.17
C SER A 71 13.18 7.61 24.73
N LYS A 72 14.35 7.68 24.08
CA LYS A 72 15.10 6.54 23.52
C LYS A 72 14.23 5.57 22.72
N ILE A 73 13.39 6.13 21.85
CA ILE A 73 12.51 5.34 20.98
C ILE A 73 13.38 4.56 19.99
N THR A 74 13.18 3.24 19.92
CA THR A 74 13.87 2.35 18.98
C THR A 74 13.14 2.30 17.64
N LEU A 75 13.83 1.87 16.57
CA LEU A 75 13.22 1.64 15.24
C LEU A 75 11.95 0.78 15.31
N ALA A 76 11.94 -0.28 16.12
CA ALA A 76 10.76 -1.14 16.26
C ALA A 76 9.57 -0.37 16.86
N SER A 77 9.80 0.41 17.92
CA SER A 77 8.76 1.24 18.52
C SER A 77 8.33 2.42 17.63
N PHE A 78 9.23 2.88 16.75
CA PHE A 78 8.93 3.89 15.74
C PHE A 78 7.95 3.35 14.70
N LYS A 79 8.20 2.16 14.16
CA LYS A 79 7.27 1.47 13.26
C LYS A 79 5.93 1.18 13.93
N ALA A 80 5.96 0.73 15.18
CA ALA A 80 4.73 0.47 15.94
C ALA A 80 3.88 1.75 16.04
N LYS A 81 4.48 2.91 16.34
CA LYS A 81 3.75 4.19 16.37
C LYS A 81 3.17 4.59 15.01
N ILE A 82 3.90 4.38 13.91
CA ILE A 82 3.36 4.62 12.56
C ILE A 82 2.12 3.74 12.34
N CYS A 83 2.22 2.46 12.67
CA CYS A 83 1.13 1.51 12.45
C CYS A 83 -0.07 1.75 13.36
N ASP A 84 0.13 2.19 14.61
CA ASP A 84 -0.95 2.52 15.55
C ASP A 84 -1.76 3.74 15.11
N ASP A 85 -1.11 4.72 14.46
CA ASP A 85 -1.77 5.92 13.94
C ASP A 85 -2.54 5.66 12.64
N MET A 86 -2.32 4.51 11.97
CA MET A 86 -2.98 4.16 10.72
C MET A 86 -4.15 3.21 10.93
N LEU A 87 -5.32 3.56 10.40
CA LEU A 87 -6.46 2.66 10.30
C LEU A 87 -6.37 1.83 9.00
N LEU A 88 -6.80 0.57 9.07
CA LEU A 88 -6.84 -0.37 7.92
C LEU A 88 -5.45 -0.70 7.32
N ALA A 89 -4.38 -0.55 8.10
CA ALA A 89 -3.02 -0.86 7.69
C ALA A 89 -2.67 -2.34 7.95
N PHE A 90 -3.24 -3.23 7.14
CA PHE A 90 -2.94 -4.66 7.19
C PHE A 90 -1.44 -4.90 6.93
N ASP A 91 -0.82 -5.77 7.73
CA ASP A 91 0.62 -6.11 7.65
C ASP A 91 1.60 -4.93 7.79
N CYS A 92 1.16 -3.80 8.36
CA CYS A 92 2.03 -2.64 8.57
C CYS A 92 3.29 -3.00 9.38
N SER A 93 3.16 -3.76 10.47
CA SER A 93 4.30 -4.05 11.35
C SER A 93 5.39 -4.92 10.69
N SER A 94 5.04 -5.75 9.71
CA SER A 94 5.97 -6.67 9.05
C SER A 94 6.46 -6.13 7.69
N GLY A 95 5.61 -5.37 6.99
CA GLY A 95 5.91 -4.82 5.67
C GLY A 95 6.54 -3.43 5.68
N LEU A 96 6.37 -2.65 6.76
CA LEU A 96 6.87 -1.27 6.81
C LEU A 96 8.39 -1.22 6.94
N VAL A 97 9.01 -0.59 5.94
CA VAL A 97 10.43 -0.31 5.88
C VAL A 97 10.65 1.17 6.05
N VAL A 98 11.46 1.54 7.04
CA VAL A 98 11.74 2.94 7.37
C VAL A 98 13.23 3.21 7.26
N LYS A 99 13.55 4.36 6.66
CA LYS A 99 14.89 4.87 6.49
C LYS A 99 14.94 6.29 7.06
N VAL A 100 15.71 6.47 8.13
CA VAL A 100 15.96 7.79 8.74
C VAL A 100 17.44 8.05 8.63
N ASN A 101 17.79 9.07 7.84
CA ASN A 101 19.17 9.44 7.58
C ASN A 101 19.41 10.91 7.87
N VAL A 102 20.59 11.17 8.45
CA VAL A 102 21.15 12.51 8.56
C VAL A 102 21.77 12.91 7.22
N LEU A 103 21.52 14.15 6.81
CA LEU A 103 22.06 14.77 5.61
C LEU A 103 23.00 15.91 5.99
N SER A 104 24.03 16.14 5.17
CA SER A 104 24.90 17.30 5.35
C SER A 104 24.17 18.60 4.97
N ASP A 105 23.39 18.55 3.89
CA ASP A 105 22.66 19.68 3.31
C ASP A 105 21.33 19.23 2.68
N MET A 106 20.36 20.14 2.54
CA MET A 106 19.09 19.81 1.87
C MET A 106 19.26 19.41 0.40
N SER A 107 20.30 19.90 -0.27
CA SER A 107 20.64 19.50 -1.65
C SER A 107 21.17 18.07 -1.76
N SER A 108 21.63 17.48 -0.65
CA SER A 108 22.08 16.08 -0.60
C SER A 108 20.94 15.09 -0.41
N ALA A 109 19.69 15.56 -0.33
CA ALA A 109 18.50 14.72 -0.24
C ALA A 109 18.32 13.92 -1.54
N ALA A 110 18.93 12.74 -1.57
CA ALA A 110 18.77 11.80 -2.68
C ALA A 110 17.48 10.98 -2.48
N HIS A 111 16.65 10.95 -3.52
CA HIS A 111 15.60 9.94 -3.62
C HIS A 111 16.29 8.58 -3.77
N THR A 112 16.07 7.67 -2.82
CA THR A 112 16.52 6.28 -2.98
C THR A 112 15.44 5.58 -3.76
N ASP A 113 15.75 5.04 -4.94
CA ASP A 113 14.82 4.17 -5.65
C ASP A 113 14.54 2.95 -4.78
N PRO A 114 13.30 2.75 -4.32
CA PRO A 114 13.02 1.71 -3.35
C PRO A 114 12.90 0.32 -3.98
N ILE A 115 12.93 0.24 -5.31
CA ILE A 115 12.74 -0.98 -6.09
C ILE A 115 14.06 -1.30 -6.81
N ASP A 116 14.62 -2.49 -6.56
CA ASP A 116 15.79 -2.96 -7.28
C ASP A 116 15.47 -3.39 -8.73
N SER A 117 16.51 -3.71 -9.50
CA SER A 117 16.37 -4.20 -10.88
C SER A 117 15.62 -5.54 -10.98
N SER A 118 15.38 -6.24 -9.87
CA SER A 118 14.57 -7.46 -9.78
C SER A 118 13.11 -7.19 -9.41
N GLY A 119 12.73 -5.92 -9.27
CA GLY A 119 11.39 -5.50 -8.90
C GLY A 119 11.08 -5.70 -7.42
N LYS A 120 12.08 -5.97 -6.57
CA LYS A 120 11.90 -6.20 -5.12
C LYS A 120 12.25 -4.94 -4.33
N LEU A 121 11.63 -4.80 -3.16
CA LEU A 121 11.92 -3.73 -2.23
C LEU A 121 13.30 -3.97 -1.60
N ALA A 122 14.29 -3.20 -2.03
CA ALA A 122 15.69 -3.33 -1.61
C ALA A 122 16.16 -2.09 -0.83
N VAL A 123 15.31 -1.62 0.08
CA VAL A 123 15.64 -0.50 0.97
C VAL A 123 16.26 -1.05 2.24
N THR A 124 17.53 -0.68 2.49
CA THR A 124 18.17 -0.93 3.78
C THR A 124 17.61 -0.01 4.84
N GLU A 125 17.11 -0.60 5.93
CA GLU A 125 16.64 0.16 7.09
C GLU A 125 17.79 0.84 7.79
N THR A 126 17.64 2.14 8.00
CA THR A 126 18.58 2.95 8.77
C THR A 126 17.80 3.78 9.76
N TYR A 127 18.39 3.96 10.94
CA TYR A 127 17.78 4.72 12.02
C TYR A 127 18.82 5.62 12.66
N ASP A 128 19.06 6.76 12.02
CA ASP A 128 19.89 7.82 12.58
C ASP A 128 19.05 9.10 12.74
N ILE A 129 18.75 9.43 13.99
CA ILE A 129 17.94 10.59 14.36
C ILE A 129 18.75 11.90 14.39
N GLY A 130 20.08 11.82 14.22
CA GLY A 130 20.99 12.96 14.28
C GLY A 130 20.97 13.71 15.61
N LYS A 131 21.48 14.94 15.58
CA LYS A 131 21.48 15.88 16.71
C LYS A 131 20.63 17.11 16.39
N GLY A 132 20.55 18.02 17.35
CA GLY A 132 19.91 19.32 17.14
C GLY A 132 20.56 20.06 15.96
N SER A 133 19.75 20.78 15.18
CA SER A 133 20.19 21.52 13.99
C SER A 133 20.63 20.70 12.77
N ASP A 134 20.63 19.37 12.82
CA ASP A 134 20.94 18.51 11.67
C ASP A 134 19.74 18.42 10.70
N TYR A 135 20.04 18.18 9.41
CA TYR A 135 19.02 17.88 8.41
C TYR A 135 18.72 16.39 8.42
N ILE A 136 17.44 16.03 8.52
CA ILE A 136 16.97 14.66 8.59
C ILE A 136 16.02 14.38 7.43
N LEU A 137 16.26 13.27 6.75
CA LEU A 137 15.35 12.71 5.75
C LEU A 137 14.76 11.41 6.30
N VAL A 138 13.45 11.43 6.49
CA VAL A 138 12.65 10.25 6.84
C VAL A 138 11.97 9.76 5.58
N GLN A 139 12.13 8.48 5.27
CA GLN A 139 11.44 7.80 4.18
C GLN A 139 10.79 6.53 4.73
N ALA A 140 9.52 6.32 4.42
CA ALA A 140 8.75 5.15 4.79
C ALA A 140 8.21 4.49 3.53
N PHE A 141 8.43 3.18 3.41
CA PHE A 141 8.02 2.36 2.29
C PHE A 141 7.20 1.19 2.80
N MET A 142 5.99 1.02 2.28
CA MET A 142 5.07 -0.03 2.71
C MET A 142 4.49 -0.77 1.51
N PRO A 143 4.72 -2.09 1.36
CA PRO A 143 4.09 -2.87 0.32
C PRO A 143 2.62 -3.12 0.69
N TRP A 144 1.72 -2.73 -0.21
CA TRP A 144 0.28 -2.88 -0.10
C TRP A 144 -0.23 -4.04 -0.97
N THR A 145 -0.92 -4.98 -0.35
CA THR A 145 -1.65 -6.05 -1.04
C THR A 145 -3.04 -5.54 -1.41
N ALA A 146 -3.32 -5.45 -2.71
CA ALA A 146 -4.65 -5.10 -3.17
C ALA A 146 -5.68 -6.16 -2.75
N VAL A 147 -6.85 -5.72 -2.26
CA VAL A 147 -7.94 -6.63 -1.88
C VAL A 147 -8.53 -7.25 -3.15
N VAL A 148 -8.58 -6.47 -4.22
CA VAL A 148 -9.13 -6.86 -5.51
C VAL A 148 -8.03 -6.78 -6.59
N SER A 149 -7.34 -7.91 -6.82
CA SER A 149 -6.24 -8.01 -7.80
C SER A 149 -6.70 -8.01 -9.28
N PHE A 150 -8.00 -7.89 -9.55
CA PHE A 150 -8.54 -7.93 -10.93
C PHE A 150 -8.03 -6.79 -11.82
N PHE A 151 -7.57 -5.70 -11.20
CA PHE A 151 -7.15 -4.53 -11.95
C PHE A 151 -5.65 -4.25 -11.83
N ASN A 152 -4.98 -4.15 -12.98
CA ASN A 152 -3.62 -3.64 -13.07
C ASN A 152 -3.63 -2.10 -13.16
N LEU A 153 -4.15 -1.42 -12.11
CA LEU A 153 -4.38 0.03 -12.16
C LEU A 153 -3.14 0.91 -11.98
N SER A 154 -2.00 0.33 -11.61
CA SER A 154 -0.78 1.13 -11.37
C SER A 154 0.47 0.35 -11.78
N SER A 155 1.46 1.12 -12.27
CA SER A 155 2.76 0.65 -12.75
C SER A 155 3.81 0.53 -11.62
N ALA A 156 3.54 1.09 -10.44
CA ALA A 156 4.42 0.99 -9.26
C ALA A 156 4.16 -0.33 -8.50
N LYS A 157 4.34 -1.45 -9.22
CA LYS A 157 4.19 -2.80 -8.66
C LYS A 157 5.55 -3.40 -8.36
N LEU A 158 5.62 -4.06 -7.21
CA LEU A 158 6.68 -5.02 -6.91
C LEU A 158 6.53 -6.24 -7.83
N SER A 159 7.61 -6.97 -8.04
CA SER A 159 7.60 -8.23 -8.80
C SER A 159 6.65 -9.27 -8.20
N ASP A 160 6.34 -9.16 -6.91
CA ASP A 160 5.32 -9.95 -6.20
C ASP A 160 3.86 -9.53 -6.54
N GLY A 161 3.63 -8.49 -7.35
CA GLY A 161 2.30 -7.98 -7.71
C GLY A 161 1.67 -7.00 -6.70
N ARG A 162 2.35 -6.74 -5.56
CA ARG A 162 1.96 -5.75 -4.54
C ARG A 162 2.28 -4.33 -5.00
N TYR A 163 1.50 -3.36 -4.54
CA TYR A 163 1.76 -1.94 -4.77
C TYR A 163 2.72 -1.40 -3.72
N LEU A 164 3.54 -0.41 -4.06
CA LEU A 164 4.40 0.24 -3.08
C LEU A 164 3.82 1.61 -2.69
N LEU A 165 3.43 1.74 -1.42
CA LEU A 165 3.09 3.02 -0.82
C LEU A 165 4.35 3.64 -0.23
N GLY A 166 4.49 4.95 -0.36
CA GLY A 166 5.68 5.67 0.06
C GLY A 166 5.34 7.05 0.58
N SER A 167 5.97 7.43 1.69
CA SER A 167 5.97 8.80 2.20
C SER A 167 7.37 9.22 2.58
N SER A 168 7.68 10.50 2.43
CA SER A 168 8.98 11.06 2.77
C SER A 168 8.85 12.46 3.34
N ALA A 169 9.58 12.73 4.41
CA ALA A 169 9.64 14.03 5.06
C ALA A 169 11.11 14.46 5.22
N LEU A 170 11.41 15.65 4.71
CA LEU A 170 12.72 16.30 4.85
C LEU A 170 12.56 17.51 5.77
N PHE A 171 13.33 17.57 6.85
CA PHE A 171 13.27 18.67 7.81
C PHE A 171 14.61 18.89 8.50
N ARG A 172 14.72 19.97 9.27
CA ARG A 172 15.85 20.26 10.14
C ARG A 172 15.42 20.14 11.59
N ASN A 173 16.20 19.45 12.41
CA ASN A 173 15.94 19.31 13.83
C ASN A 173 16.00 20.66 14.56
N GLU A 174 15.11 20.85 15.53
CA GLU A 174 15.15 21.98 16.45
C GLU A 174 16.41 21.88 17.33
N PRO A 175 16.93 23.01 17.84
CA PRO A 175 18.01 22.96 18.82
C PRO A 175 17.45 22.44 20.16
N PHE A 176 17.84 21.23 20.53
CA PHE A 176 17.45 20.53 21.75
C PHE A 176 18.67 20.15 22.60
#